data_AF-A0A2N5AMM9-F1
#
_entry.id   AF-A0A2N5AMM9-F1
#
_cell.length_a   1.000
_cell.length_b   1.000
_cell.length_c   1.000
_cell.angle_alpha   90.00
_cell.angle_beta   90.00
_cell.angle_gamma   90.00
#
_symmetry.space_group_name_H-M   'P 1'
#
loop_
_entity.id
_entity.type
_entity.pdbx_description
1 polymer ?
#
loop_
_entity_poly.entity_id
_entity_poly.type
_entity_poly.pdbx_seq_one_letter_code
_entity_poly.pdbx_strand_id
1 'polypeptide(L)' 'MTGMKGMSSHSPMPVAAKVAPGADPKSMVIIPREPLPAGTYRVDWRAVSSDTHPITGNYTFTVK' A
#
# COMPACT_ATOMS: atom_id res chain seq x y z
N MET A 1 6.58 4.42 1.84
CA MET A 1 7.07 5.53 0.98
C MET A 1 8.45 5.16 0.50
N THR A 2 8.71 5.29 -0.80
CA THR A 2 9.97 4.90 -1.45
C THR A 2 10.73 6.10 -2.02
N GLY A 3 10.14 7.29 -2.02
CA GLY A 3 10.80 8.52 -2.49
C GLY A 3 9.94 9.76 -2.23
N MET A 4 10.58 10.90 -1.95
CA MET A 4 9.93 12.22 -1.83
C MET A 4 10.77 13.30 -2.51
N LYS A 5 10.14 14.37 -3.02
CA LYS A 5 10.85 15.46 -3.71
C LYS A 5 11.87 16.11 -2.77
N GLY A 6 13.15 16.06 -3.14
CA GLY A 6 14.27 16.61 -2.35
C GLY A 6 14.97 15.60 -1.42
N MET A 7 14.47 14.37 -1.29
CA MET A 7 15.07 13.29 -0.48
C MET A 7 15.12 11.98 -1.29
N SER A 8 16.02 11.94 -2.27
CA SER A 8 16.03 10.94 -3.35
C SER A 8 16.55 9.55 -2.96
N SER A 9 17.16 9.40 -1.78
CA SER A 9 17.87 8.15 -1.38
C SER A 9 17.64 7.80 0.08
N HIS A 10 16.39 7.61 0.48
CA HIS A 10 16.06 7.02 1.78
C HIS A 10 15.56 5.59 1.59
N SER A 11 15.89 4.71 2.54
CA SER A 11 15.29 3.37 2.61
C SER A 11 13.77 3.48 2.70
N PRO A 12 13.00 2.51 2.16
CA PRO A 12 11.55 2.55 2.24
C PRO A 12 11.04 2.74 3.67
N MET A 13 10.22 3.77 3.88
CA MET A 13 9.61 4.05 5.18
C MET A 13 8.21 3.45 5.26
N PRO A 14 7.85 2.77 6.36
CA PRO A 14 6.48 2.32 6.59
C PRO A 14 5.49 3.49 6.59
N VAL A 15 4.31 3.29 6.01
CA VAL A 15 3.20 4.25 6.08
C VAL A 15 2.13 3.63 6.96
N ALA A 16 1.75 4.32 8.04
CA ALA A 16 0.70 3.82 8.92
C ALA A 16 -0.65 3.84 8.18
N ALA A 17 -1.29 2.68 8.06
CA ALA A 17 -2.57 2.52 7.39
C ALA A 17 -3.46 1.50 8.12
N LYS A 18 -4.76 1.67 7.99
CA LYS A 18 -5.77 0.66 8.35
C LYS A 18 -6.12 -0.15 7.11
N VAL A 19 -6.32 -1.44 7.27
CA VAL A 19 -6.79 -2.35 6.21
C VAL A 19 -8.18 -2.86 6.59
N ALA A 20 -9.09 -2.88 5.63
CA ALA A 20 -10.45 -3.38 5.82
C ALA A 20 -10.98 -4.06 4.54
N PRO A 21 -11.96 -4.96 4.63
CA PRO A 21 -12.73 -5.41 3.48
C PRO A 21 -13.41 -4.23 2.79
N GLY A 22 -13.50 -4.26 1.46
CA GLY A 22 -14.33 -3.30 0.72
C GLY A 22 -15.80 -3.75 0.64
N ALA A 23 -16.62 -2.94 -0.03
CA ALA A 23 -18.02 -3.28 -0.27
C ALA A 23 -18.18 -4.46 -1.24
N ASP A 24 -17.24 -4.62 -2.18
CA ASP A 24 -17.12 -5.82 -3.00
C ASP A 24 -16.36 -6.90 -2.18
N PRO A 25 -16.89 -8.13 -2.02
CA PRO A 25 -16.25 -9.21 -1.27
C PRO A 25 -14.87 -9.65 -1.78
N LYS A 26 -14.51 -9.30 -3.01
CA LYS A 26 -13.21 -9.55 -3.64
C LYS A 26 -12.26 -8.37 -3.52
N SER A 27 -12.64 -7.32 -2.77
CA SER A 27 -11.87 -6.08 -2.64
C SER A 27 -11.36 -5.85 -1.22
N MET A 28 -10.24 -5.14 -1.13
CA MET A 28 -9.63 -4.70 0.11
C MET A 28 -9.35 -3.20 0.00
N VAL A 29 -9.61 -2.46 1.08
CA VAL A 29 -9.39 -1.03 1.17
C VAL A 29 -8.24 -0.77 2.15
N ILE A 30 -7.27 0.03 1.71
CA ILE A 30 -6.15 0.51 2.52
C ILE A 30 -6.38 2.00 2.77
N ILE A 31 -6.49 2.39 4.04
CA ILE A 31 -6.78 3.76 4.47
C ILE A 31 -5.55 4.30 5.20
N PRO A 32 -4.74 5.19 4.58
CA PRO A 32 -3.67 5.89 5.26
C PRO A 32 -4.19 6.63 6.49
N ARG A 33 -3.44 6.62 7.60
CA ARG A 33 -3.82 7.37 8.82
C ARG A 33 -3.74 8.89 8.65
N GLU A 34 -2.91 9.33 7.70
CA GLU A 34 -2.68 10.73 7.37
C GLU A 34 -2.67 10.89 5.85
N PRO A 35 -2.95 12.10 5.33
CA PRO A 35 -2.79 12.39 3.91
C PRO A 35 -1.39 12.01 3.42
N LEU A 36 -1.31 11.42 2.22
CA LEU A 36 -0.03 11.04 1.63
C LEU A 36 0.64 12.27 1.00
N PRO A 37 1.86 12.65 1.42
CA PRO A 37 2.65 13.65 0.70
C PRO A 37 2.94 13.24 -0.75
N ALA A 38 3.28 14.22 -1.59
CA ALA A 38 3.76 13.94 -2.93
C ALA A 38 5.04 13.09 -2.89
N GLY A 39 5.05 11.98 -3.63
CA GLY A 39 6.12 11.00 -3.55
C GLY A 39 5.74 9.66 -4.16
N THR A 40 6.71 8.75 -4.17
CA THR A 40 6.53 7.38 -4.66
C THR A 40 6.23 6.45 -3.50
N TYR A 41 5.27 5.56 -3.70
CA TYR A 41 4.78 4.60 -2.71
C TYR A 41 4.72 3.22 -3.32
N ARG A 42 5.05 2.21 -2.51
CA ARG A 42 4.84 0.80 -2.85
C ARG A 42 3.75 0.24 -1.94
N VAL A 43 2.83 -0.51 -2.52
CA VAL A 43 1.89 -1.36 -1.80
C VAL A 43 2.39 -2.77 -1.91
N ASP A 44 2.67 -3.40 -0.77
CA ASP A 44 2.86 -4.84 -0.66
C ASP A 44 1.57 -5.44 -0.12
N TRP A 45 1.03 -6.48 -0.76
CA TRP A 45 -0.26 -7.07 -0.39
C TRP A 45 -0.19 -8.59 -0.29
N ARG A 46 -1.11 -9.14 0.52
CA ARG A 46 -1.36 -10.56 0.70
C ARG A 46 -2.86 -10.81 0.71
N ALA A 47 -3.33 -11.73 -0.12
CA ALA A 47 -4.73 -12.14 -0.18
C ALA A 47 -4.84 -13.64 0.09
N VAL A 48 -5.93 -14.07 0.74
CA VAL A 48 -6.27 -15.47 0.98
C VAL A 48 -7.73 -15.66 0.64
N SER A 49 -8.04 -16.70 -0.13
CA SER A 49 -9.42 -17.05 -0.49
C SER A 49 -9.91 -18.27 0.30
N SER A 50 -11.10 -18.77 -0.01
CA SER A 50 -11.65 -20.00 0.59
C SER A 50 -10.79 -21.25 0.33
N ASP A 51 -9.96 -21.25 -0.72
CA ASP A 51 -9.00 -22.33 -1.00
C ASP A 51 -7.78 -22.33 -0.07
N THR A 52 -7.70 -21.38 0.86
CA THR A 52 -6.65 -21.20 1.87
C THR A 52 -5.24 -20.91 1.35
N HIS A 53 -5.05 -20.80 0.03
CA HIS A 53 -3.73 -20.55 -0.56
C HIS A 53 -3.42 -19.04 -0.54
N PRO A 54 -2.35 -18.58 0.14
CA PRO A 54 -2.00 -17.18 0.15
C PRO A 54 -1.34 -16.75 -1.15
N ILE A 55 -1.83 -15.68 -1.76
CA ILE A 55 -1.20 -15.00 -2.88
C ILE A 55 -0.63 -13.67 -2.40
N THR A 56 0.59 -13.35 -2.81
CA THR A 56 1.25 -12.08 -2.48
C THR A 56 1.64 -11.34 -3.76
N GLY A 57 1.76 -10.03 -3.65
CA GLY A 57 2.22 -9.19 -4.75
C GLY A 57 2.54 -7.79 -4.28
N ASN A 58 3.03 -6.97 -5.19
CA ASN A 58 3.27 -5.56 -4.93
C ASN A 58 3.06 -4.72 -6.19
N TYR A 59 2.84 -3.42 -6.00
CA TYR A 59 2.89 -2.43 -7.07
C TYR A 59 3.35 -1.09 -6.53
N THR A 60 3.80 -0.20 -7.43
CA THR A 60 4.28 1.13 -7.11
C THR A 60 3.40 2.18 -7.77
N PHE A 61 3.13 3.28 -7.06
CA PHE A 61 2.40 4.44 -7.59
C PHE A 61 3.03 5.74 -7.08
N THR A 62 2.69 6.85 -7.72
CA THR A 62 3.17 8.20 -7.35
C THR A 62 1.99 9.10 -7.02
N VAL A 63 2.06 9.77 -5.87
CA VAL A 63 1.19 10.87 -5.47
C VAL A 63 1.79 12.17 -6.01
N LYS A 64 1.01 12.98 -6.70
CA LYS A 64 1.43 14.25 -7.32
C LYS A 64 0.91 15.44 -6.53
#